data_AF-A0A2E8KUP0-F1
#
_entry.id   AF-A0A2E8KUP0-F1
#
_cell.length_a   1.000
_cell.length_b   1.000
_cell.length_c   1.000
_cell.angle_alpha   90.00
_cell.angle_beta   90.00
_cell.angle_gamma   90.00
#
_symmetry.space_group_name_H-M   'P 1'
#
loop_
_entity.id
_entity.type
_entity.pdbx_description
1 polymer ?
#
loop_
_entity_poly.entity_id
_entity_poly.type
_entity_poly.pdbx_seq_one_letter_code
_entity_poly.pdbx_strand_id
1 'polypeptide(L)'
;NVTDFYFDLAYDKDPKEPGLYWGGFNNTKDAFASAPFDLFKTTTTTPSGQLIDIDKTFKDRERLQEKNKKNIIGVQAQLWSETIKGDAMLEYYYLPKIIGFSETAWKEREWEFIDDRNSREKEILNSWNIFANSIARKDLPRLYSIFGGFNYRVPPPGAVIENNLLKANSEFPGLEIRYTLDGSDPTTKSTLYEKPVKVTKNVKLRCFDSAGNSSRVSLVKYE
;
A
#
# COMPACT_ATOMS: atom_id res chain seq x y z
N ASN A 1 6.89 6.47 14.41
CA ASN A 1 7.48 5.36 13.63
C ASN A 1 7.73 5.87 12.23
N VAL A 2 8.96 5.78 11.72
CA VAL A 2 9.32 6.33 10.40
C VAL A 2 8.75 5.48 9.27
N THR A 3 8.87 4.16 9.33
CA THR A 3 8.43 3.25 8.26
C THR A 3 6.92 3.24 8.05
N ASP A 4 6.15 3.60 9.08
CA ASP A 4 4.69 3.43 9.05
C ASP A 4 3.95 4.76 8.89
N PHE A 5 4.47 5.87 9.42
CA PHE A 5 3.72 7.14 9.53
C PHE A 5 4.38 8.36 8.90
N TYR A 6 5.57 8.24 8.29
CA TYR A 6 6.16 9.31 7.47
C TYR A 6 5.63 9.20 6.04
N PHE A 7 4.69 10.07 5.69
CA PHE A 7 4.01 10.07 4.40
C PHE A 7 4.80 10.75 3.29
N ASP A 8 5.87 11.46 3.64
CA ASP A 8 6.89 11.98 2.72
C ASP A 8 7.76 10.89 2.07
N LEU A 9 7.74 9.67 2.62
CA LEU A 9 8.46 8.52 2.07
C LEU A 9 7.76 7.96 0.82
N ALA A 10 8.54 7.43 -0.12
CA ALA A 10 8.00 6.77 -1.32
C ALA A 10 7.13 5.55 -0.94
N TYR A 11 6.08 5.30 -1.73
CA TYR A 11 5.18 4.16 -1.51
C TYR A 11 5.85 2.80 -1.72
N ASP A 12 6.79 2.73 -2.67
CA ASP A 12 7.49 1.51 -3.03
C ASP A 12 8.87 1.83 -3.61
N LYS A 13 9.59 0.77 -4.00
CA LYS A 13 10.98 0.80 -4.45
C LYS A 13 11.16 1.21 -5.92
N ASP A 14 10.09 1.49 -6.66
CA ASP A 14 10.20 1.93 -8.05
C ASP A 14 10.97 3.27 -8.08
N PRO A 15 12.07 3.39 -8.84
CA PRO A 15 12.81 4.65 -8.96
C PRO A 15 11.99 5.83 -9.50
N LYS A 16 10.81 5.56 -10.07
CA LYS A 16 9.86 6.58 -10.52
C LYS A 16 8.83 6.97 -9.45
N GLU A 17 8.80 6.29 -8.32
CA GLU A 17 7.94 6.65 -7.18
C GLU A 17 8.53 7.89 -6.49
N PRO A 18 7.75 8.98 -6.35
CA PRO A 18 8.23 10.17 -5.68
C PRO A 18 8.26 9.95 -4.16
N GLY A 19 9.22 10.59 -3.49
CA GLY A 19 9.35 10.55 -2.04
C GLY A 19 10.78 10.34 -1.56
N LEU A 20 11.00 10.65 -0.29
CA LEU A 20 12.25 10.29 0.39
C LEU A 20 12.25 8.78 0.70
N TYR A 21 13.40 8.23 1.08
CA TYR A 21 13.51 6.79 1.39
C TYR A 21 14.57 6.48 2.45
N TRP A 22 15.05 7.50 3.18
CA TRP A 22 16.11 7.35 4.17
C TRP A 22 15.73 6.39 5.31
N GLY A 23 14.43 6.30 5.62
CA GLY A 23 13.87 5.43 6.65
C GLY A 23 13.17 4.18 6.10
N GLY A 24 13.18 3.97 4.79
CA GLY A 24 12.45 2.89 4.11
C GLY A 24 11.32 3.41 3.22
N PHE A 25 10.30 2.57 3.01
CA PHE A 25 9.14 2.83 2.17
C PHE A 25 7.87 2.71 3.01
N ASN A 26 6.84 3.44 2.63
CA ASN A 26 5.60 3.50 3.38
C ASN A 26 4.40 3.57 2.44
N ASN A 27 3.59 2.51 2.42
CA ASN A 27 2.34 2.45 1.69
C ASN A 27 1.12 2.43 2.63
N THR A 28 -0.07 2.35 2.04
CA THR A 28 -1.33 2.40 2.78
C THR A 28 -1.50 1.22 3.75
N LYS A 29 -0.97 0.05 3.41
CA LYS A 29 -0.99 -1.13 4.26
C LYS A 29 -0.08 -0.97 5.47
N ASP A 30 1.09 -0.36 5.31
CA ASP A 30 2.03 -0.13 6.42
C ASP A 30 1.37 0.75 7.50
N ALA A 31 0.72 1.84 7.08
CA ALA A 31 -0.05 2.71 7.97
C ALA A 31 -1.24 1.99 8.63
N PHE A 32 -1.96 1.13 7.88
CA PHE A 32 -3.09 0.34 8.37
C PHE A 32 -2.68 -0.79 9.34
N ALA A 33 -1.52 -1.40 9.13
CA ALA A 33 -1.09 -2.60 9.85
C ALA A 33 -0.19 -2.30 11.06
N SER A 34 0.09 -1.04 11.37
CA SER A 34 0.95 -0.67 12.51
C SER A 34 0.22 -0.82 13.85
N ALA A 35 0.73 -1.62 14.79
CA ALA A 35 0.15 -1.79 16.13
C ALA A 35 0.81 -0.85 17.14
N PRO A 36 0.19 0.30 17.53
CA PRO A 36 0.90 1.33 18.29
C PRO A 36 1.35 0.89 19.69
N PHE A 37 0.64 -0.06 20.30
CA PHE A 37 0.97 -0.60 21.61
C PHE A 37 1.97 -1.77 21.58
N ASP A 38 2.21 -2.37 20.41
CA ASP A 38 3.18 -3.45 20.22
C ASP A 38 3.73 -3.50 18.79
N LEU A 39 4.64 -2.58 18.49
CA LEU A 39 5.27 -2.47 17.16
C LEU A 39 6.05 -3.72 16.76
N PHE A 40 6.47 -4.57 17.70
CA PHE A 40 7.21 -5.79 17.39
C PHE A 40 6.33 -6.82 16.68
N LYS A 41 5.01 -6.80 16.91
CA LYS A 41 4.05 -7.69 16.22
C LYS A 41 3.92 -7.36 14.73
N THR A 42 4.21 -6.12 14.33
CA THR A 42 3.92 -5.59 12.99
C THR A 42 5.16 -5.14 12.21
N THR A 43 6.31 -5.01 12.89
CA THR A 43 7.61 -4.80 12.24
C THR A 43 8.15 -6.12 11.70
N THR A 44 7.86 -6.43 10.44
CA THR A 44 8.20 -7.72 9.82
C THR A 44 9.34 -7.62 8.80
N THR A 45 9.79 -6.40 8.48
CA THR A 45 10.85 -6.16 7.51
C THR A 45 11.85 -5.10 7.98
N THR A 46 13.04 -5.11 7.39
CA THR A 46 14.02 -4.02 7.49
C THR A 46 13.54 -2.80 6.69
N PRO A 47 14.15 -1.60 6.85
CA PRO A 47 13.88 -0.45 5.99
C PRO A 47 14.06 -0.72 4.48
N SER A 48 14.96 -1.65 4.14
CA SER A 48 15.15 -2.10 2.75
C SER A 48 14.13 -3.14 2.29
N GLY A 49 13.12 -3.45 3.10
CA GLY A 49 12.04 -4.40 2.82
C GLY A 49 12.46 -5.87 2.84
N GLN A 50 13.55 -6.23 3.52
CA GLN A 50 13.94 -7.64 3.72
C GLN A 50 13.19 -8.21 4.93
N LEU A 51 12.63 -9.41 4.80
CA LEU A 51 11.96 -10.09 5.92
C LEU A 51 12.94 -10.32 7.08
N ILE A 52 12.46 -10.08 8.31
CA ILE A 52 13.23 -10.37 9.52
C ILE A 52 12.65 -11.56 10.28
N ASP A 53 13.52 -12.27 10.99
CA ASP A 53 13.10 -13.20 12.05
C ASP A 53 12.73 -12.38 13.28
N ILE A 54 11.43 -12.11 13.44
CA ILE A 54 10.86 -11.27 14.49
C ILE A 54 11.19 -11.82 15.89
N ASP A 55 11.07 -13.14 16.06
CA ASP A 55 11.28 -13.81 17.35
C ASP A 55 12.73 -13.68 17.79
N LYS A 56 13.67 -13.80 16.85
CA LYS A 56 15.08 -13.55 17.11
C LYS A 56 15.40 -12.06 17.27
N THR A 57 14.84 -11.20 16.43
CA THR A 57 15.17 -9.76 16.39
C THR A 57 14.70 -9.02 17.63
N PHE A 58 13.54 -9.41 18.18
CA PHE A 58 12.92 -8.74 19.32
C PHE A 58 12.89 -9.59 20.60
N LYS A 59 13.66 -10.68 20.65
CA LYS A 59 13.72 -11.60 21.81
C LYS A 59 13.96 -10.86 23.13
N ASP A 60 14.97 -10.01 23.15
CA ASP A 60 15.45 -9.33 24.36
C ASP A 60 14.90 -7.91 24.51
N ARG A 61 13.87 -7.54 23.73
CA ARG A 61 13.24 -6.23 23.80
C ARG A 61 12.17 -6.22 24.90
N GLU A 62 12.16 -5.17 25.71
CA GLU A 62 11.12 -4.98 26.71
C GLU A 62 9.76 -4.76 26.01
N ARG A 63 8.72 -5.46 26.48
CA ARG A 63 7.35 -5.29 26.01
C ARG A 63 6.64 -4.23 26.83
N LEU A 64 5.75 -3.48 26.18
CA LEU A 64 4.94 -2.48 26.86
C LEU A 64 4.07 -3.16 27.92
N GLN A 65 4.22 -2.75 29.18
CA GLN A 65 3.38 -3.24 30.26
C GLN A 65 1.99 -2.61 30.20
N GLU A 66 0.95 -3.38 30.51
CA GLU A 66 -0.45 -2.93 30.43
C GLU A 66 -0.70 -1.61 31.19
N LYS A 67 -0.17 -1.50 32.42
CA LYS A 67 -0.29 -0.29 33.25
C LYS A 67 0.33 0.96 32.63
N ASN A 68 1.25 0.79 31.66
CA ASN A 68 1.96 1.87 30.99
C ASN A 68 1.29 2.28 29.66
N LYS A 69 0.31 1.52 29.14
CA LYS A 69 -0.41 1.90 27.91
C LYS A 69 -1.04 3.29 27.98
N LYS A 70 -1.55 3.67 29.16
CA LYS A 70 -2.10 5.01 29.43
C LYS A 70 -1.13 6.18 29.18
N ASN A 71 0.17 5.91 29.10
CA ASN A 71 1.17 6.93 28.81
C ASN A 71 1.29 7.21 27.30
N ILE A 72 0.74 6.35 26.44
CA ILE A 72 0.63 6.58 25.00
C ILE A 72 -0.72 7.24 24.73
N ILE A 73 -0.68 8.55 24.50
CA ILE A 73 -1.89 9.39 24.35
C ILE A 73 -2.47 9.37 22.93
N GLY A 74 -1.72 8.84 21.95
CA GLY A 74 -2.16 8.75 20.56
C GLY A 74 -1.03 8.53 19.58
N VAL A 75 -1.38 8.58 18.29
CA VAL A 75 -0.47 8.46 17.14
C VAL A 75 -0.60 9.68 16.24
N GLN A 76 0.45 9.96 15.48
CA GLN A 76 0.49 11.06 14.52
C GLN A 76 1.23 10.62 13.27
N ALA A 77 0.70 10.98 12.10
CA ALA A 77 1.38 10.90 10.81
C ALA A 77 2.03 12.25 10.44
N GLN A 78 3.13 12.18 9.71
CA GLN A 78 4.01 13.29 9.38
C GLN A 78 4.11 13.38 7.88
N LEU A 79 4.08 14.60 7.36
CA LEU A 79 4.29 14.89 5.95
C LEU A 79 5.30 16.03 5.85
N TRP A 80 6.58 15.66 5.73
CA TRP A 80 7.63 16.62 5.46
C TRP A 80 7.61 17.03 3.98
N SER A 81 7.98 18.27 3.69
CA SER A 81 7.69 18.91 2.39
C SER A 81 8.93 19.31 1.60
N GLU A 82 10.11 18.76 1.93
CA GLU A 82 11.38 19.11 1.26
C GLU A 82 11.32 18.90 -0.26
N THR A 83 10.61 17.87 -0.72
CA THR A 83 10.47 17.51 -2.13
C THR A 83 9.09 17.78 -2.72
N ILE A 84 8.12 18.17 -1.88
CA ILE A 84 6.72 18.33 -2.28
C ILE A 84 6.52 19.71 -2.90
N LYS A 85 6.10 19.75 -4.17
CA LYS A 85 5.86 20.98 -4.91
C LYS A 85 4.38 21.10 -5.27
N GLY A 86 3.67 21.94 -4.54
CA GLY A 86 2.26 22.24 -4.76
C GLY A 86 1.31 21.12 -4.34
N ASP A 87 0.03 21.44 -4.47
CA ASP A 87 -1.06 20.67 -3.84
C ASP A 87 -1.21 19.28 -4.45
N ALA A 88 -1.04 19.15 -5.77
CA ALA A 88 -1.14 17.86 -6.45
C ALA A 88 -0.10 16.83 -5.96
N MET A 89 1.13 17.27 -5.68
CA MET A 89 2.14 16.39 -5.08
C MET A 89 1.79 16.07 -3.63
N LEU A 90 1.34 17.08 -2.86
CA LEU A 90 0.94 16.89 -1.48
C LEU A 90 -0.11 15.78 -1.37
N GLU A 91 -1.19 15.89 -2.15
CA GLU A 91 -2.29 14.92 -2.22
C GLU A 91 -1.81 13.52 -2.60
N TYR A 92 -0.94 13.41 -3.62
CA TYR A 92 -0.41 12.12 -4.06
C TYR A 92 0.34 11.39 -2.93
N TYR A 93 1.12 12.14 -2.14
CA TYR A 93 1.99 11.58 -1.12
C TYR A 93 1.21 10.99 0.07
N TYR A 94 0.15 11.68 0.54
CA TYR A 94 -0.59 11.21 1.71
C TYR A 94 -1.87 10.43 1.36
N LEU A 95 -2.42 10.53 0.14
CA LEU A 95 -3.59 9.76 -0.26
C LEU A 95 -3.22 8.53 -1.11
N PRO A 96 -3.59 7.30 -0.68
CA PRO A 96 -4.53 6.98 0.39
C PRO A 96 -3.91 6.58 1.75
N LYS A 97 -2.60 6.78 2.00
CA LYS A 97 -1.96 6.39 3.29
C LYS A 97 -2.70 6.89 4.53
N ILE A 98 -3.22 8.13 4.48
CA ILE A 98 -3.96 8.73 5.59
C ILE A 98 -5.24 7.97 5.94
N ILE A 99 -5.85 7.28 4.97
CA ILE A 99 -7.03 6.43 5.20
C ILE A 99 -6.60 5.23 6.05
N GLY A 100 -5.48 4.58 5.71
CA GLY A 100 -4.89 3.51 6.52
C GLY A 100 -4.51 3.96 7.93
N PHE A 101 -3.87 5.13 8.04
CA PHE A 101 -3.55 5.71 9.36
C PHE A 101 -4.79 6.03 10.18
N SER A 102 -5.87 6.53 9.56
CA SER A 102 -7.10 6.89 10.27
C SER A 102 -7.72 5.67 10.96
N GLU A 103 -7.68 4.49 10.33
CA GLU A 103 -8.13 3.24 10.94
C GLU A 103 -7.29 2.91 12.20
N THR A 104 -5.96 2.93 12.06
CA THR A 104 -5.01 2.68 13.17
C THR A 104 -5.15 3.69 14.31
N ALA A 105 -5.41 4.97 13.98
CA ALA A 105 -5.51 6.03 14.97
C ALA A 105 -6.85 6.03 15.73
N TRP A 106 -7.91 5.46 15.14
CA TRP A 106 -9.25 5.53 15.70
C TRP A 106 -9.55 4.43 16.71
N LYS A 107 -9.15 3.19 16.43
CA LYS A 107 -9.44 2.05 17.30
C LYS A 107 -8.41 0.93 17.14
N GLU A 108 -8.05 0.28 18.25
CA GLU A 108 -7.34 -1.01 18.23
C GLU A 108 -8.16 -2.08 17.46
N ARG A 109 -7.47 -2.83 16.62
CA ARG A 109 -8.04 -3.87 15.75
C ARG A 109 -7.93 -5.23 16.44
N GLU A 110 -8.88 -6.11 16.18
CA GLU A 110 -8.97 -7.42 16.85
C GLU A 110 -7.67 -8.24 16.76
N TRP A 111 -6.98 -8.16 15.62
CA TRP A 111 -5.72 -8.89 15.41
C TRP A 111 -4.56 -8.41 16.30
N GLU A 112 -4.62 -7.20 16.89
CA GLU A 112 -3.58 -6.70 17.80
C GLU A 112 -3.52 -7.51 19.10
N PHE A 113 -4.65 -8.10 19.49
CA PHE A 113 -4.81 -8.94 20.68
C PHE A 113 -4.47 -10.41 20.43
N ILE A 114 -4.18 -10.81 19.19
CA ILE A 114 -3.80 -12.18 18.85
C ILE A 114 -2.30 -12.36 19.11
N ASP A 115 -1.94 -13.29 19.99
CA ASP A 115 -0.53 -13.56 20.32
C ASP A 115 0.13 -14.52 19.32
N ASP A 116 -0.57 -15.58 18.92
CA ASP A 116 -0.08 -16.51 17.89
C ASP A 116 0.16 -15.77 16.57
N ARG A 117 1.39 -15.86 16.07
CA ARG A 117 1.84 -15.09 14.91
C ARG A 117 1.09 -15.50 13.64
N ASN A 118 0.97 -16.79 13.37
CA ASN A 118 0.34 -17.28 12.14
C ASN A 118 -1.14 -16.89 12.08
N SER A 119 -1.83 -17.00 13.21
CA SER A 119 -3.23 -16.59 13.35
C SER A 119 -3.38 -15.07 13.20
N ARG A 120 -2.48 -14.28 13.80
CA ARG A 120 -2.47 -12.82 13.67
C ARG A 120 -2.23 -12.37 12.24
N GLU A 121 -1.20 -12.90 11.57
CA GLU A 121 -0.88 -12.55 10.18
C GLU A 121 -2.04 -12.89 9.23
N LYS A 122 -2.70 -14.03 9.43
CA LYS A 122 -3.90 -14.40 8.68
C LYS A 122 -5.03 -13.38 8.89
N GLU A 123 -5.26 -12.94 10.13
CA GLU A 123 -6.31 -11.97 10.42
C GLU A 123 -5.97 -10.55 9.91
N ILE A 124 -4.70 -10.13 9.98
CA ILE A 124 -4.22 -8.90 9.34
C ILE A 124 -4.53 -8.95 7.84
N LEU A 125 -4.25 -10.07 7.16
CA LEU A 125 -4.53 -10.22 5.74
C LEU A 125 -6.03 -10.20 5.42
N ASN A 126 -6.87 -10.85 6.23
CA ASN A 126 -8.32 -10.81 6.07
C ASN A 126 -8.85 -9.38 6.22
N SER A 127 -8.47 -8.71 7.30
CA SER A 127 -8.87 -7.33 7.62
C SER A 127 -8.40 -6.36 6.53
N TRP A 128 -7.13 -6.46 6.11
CA TRP A 128 -6.58 -5.69 5.01
C TRP A 128 -7.34 -5.93 3.69
N ASN A 129 -7.71 -7.17 3.37
CA ASN A 129 -8.43 -7.46 2.14
C ASN A 129 -9.79 -6.74 2.10
N ILE A 130 -10.53 -6.71 3.21
CA ILE A 130 -11.80 -5.97 3.32
C ILE A 130 -11.56 -4.46 3.18
N PHE A 131 -10.54 -3.95 3.86
CA PHE A 131 -10.18 -2.53 3.85
C PHE A 131 -9.73 -2.06 2.46
N ALA A 132 -8.81 -2.76 1.81
CA ALA A 132 -8.30 -2.47 0.47
C ALA A 132 -9.40 -2.50 -0.60
N ASN A 133 -10.37 -3.41 -0.50
CA ASN A 133 -11.54 -3.42 -1.36
C ASN A 133 -12.42 -2.18 -1.15
N SER A 134 -12.56 -1.73 0.10
CA SER A 134 -13.33 -0.54 0.44
C SER A 134 -12.68 0.73 -0.11
N ILE A 135 -11.34 0.82 -0.08
CA ILE A 135 -10.60 1.94 -0.67
C ILE A 135 -10.97 2.11 -2.14
N ALA A 136 -10.77 1.08 -2.97
CA ALA A 136 -11.03 1.18 -4.41
C ALA A 136 -12.51 1.42 -4.74
N ARG A 137 -13.42 0.78 -4.00
CA ARG A 137 -14.85 0.77 -4.34
C ARG A 137 -15.64 1.94 -3.73
N LYS A 138 -15.12 2.59 -2.69
CA LYS A 138 -15.84 3.63 -1.94
C LYS A 138 -15.00 4.88 -1.73
N ASP A 139 -13.79 4.76 -1.19
CA ASP A 139 -13.01 5.94 -0.80
C ASP A 139 -12.44 6.69 -1.99
N LEU A 140 -11.84 6.01 -2.97
CA LEU A 140 -11.32 6.69 -4.18
C LEU A 140 -12.44 7.38 -4.98
N PRO A 141 -13.59 6.73 -5.27
CA PRO A 141 -14.73 7.42 -5.90
C PRO A 141 -15.22 8.64 -5.11
N ARG A 142 -15.22 8.56 -3.77
CA ARG A 142 -15.57 9.68 -2.90
C ARG A 142 -14.54 10.80 -3.03
N LEU A 143 -13.25 10.51 -2.91
CA LEU A 143 -12.15 11.48 -3.04
C LEU A 143 -12.15 12.16 -4.40
N TYR A 144 -12.52 11.46 -5.47
CA TYR A 144 -12.68 12.05 -6.78
C TYR A 144 -13.82 13.09 -6.84
N SER A 145 -14.88 12.88 -6.05
CA SER A 145 -16.12 13.66 -6.17
C SER A 145 -16.21 14.83 -5.18
N ILE A 146 -15.64 14.70 -3.98
CA ILE A 146 -15.74 15.71 -2.94
C ILE A 146 -14.73 16.85 -3.18
N PHE A 147 -15.09 18.06 -2.77
CA PHE A 147 -14.20 19.24 -2.77
C PHE A 147 -13.51 19.55 -4.11
N GLY A 148 -14.08 19.11 -5.24
CA GLY A 148 -13.49 19.33 -6.57
C GLY A 148 -12.56 18.22 -7.05
N GLY A 149 -12.36 17.17 -6.25
CA GLY A 149 -11.52 16.01 -6.56
C GLY A 149 -10.10 16.17 -6.05
N PHE A 150 -9.55 15.09 -5.50
CA PHE A 150 -8.16 15.01 -5.04
C PHE A 150 -7.27 14.24 -6.02
N ASN A 151 -6.00 14.62 -6.12
CA ASN A 151 -4.96 13.91 -6.87
C ASN A 151 -4.31 12.79 -6.04
N TYR A 152 -5.09 11.78 -5.69
CA TYR A 152 -4.60 10.61 -4.93
C TYR A 152 -3.79 9.64 -5.79
N ARG A 153 -2.93 8.82 -5.16
CA ARG A 153 -2.17 7.77 -5.84
C ARG A 153 -3.07 6.60 -6.25
N VAL A 154 -3.06 6.27 -7.54
CA VAL A 154 -3.52 4.96 -8.06
C VAL A 154 -2.31 4.03 -8.20
N PRO A 155 -2.24 2.92 -7.42
CA PRO A 155 -1.09 2.01 -7.46
C PRO A 155 -0.94 1.31 -8.82
N PRO A 156 0.28 1.21 -9.38
CA PRO A 156 0.54 0.35 -10.52
C PRO A 156 0.20 -1.12 -10.23
N PRO A 157 -0.19 -1.91 -11.24
CA PRO A 157 -0.47 -3.33 -11.04
C PRO A 157 0.83 -4.10 -10.77
N GLY A 158 0.75 -5.06 -9.85
CA GLY A 158 1.76 -6.10 -9.71
C GLY A 158 1.53 -7.17 -10.78
N ALA A 159 2.58 -7.58 -11.50
CA ALA A 159 2.44 -8.55 -12.57
C ALA A 159 3.71 -9.38 -12.77
N VAL A 160 3.52 -10.64 -13.17
CA VAL A 160 4.58 -11.60 -13.50
C VAL A 160 4.14 -12.46 -14.68
N ILE A 161 5.09 -12.91 -15.49
CA ILE A 161 4.86 -13.94 -16.51
C ILE A 161 5.47 -15.24 -16.01
N GLU A 162 4.63 -16.24 -15.76
CA GLU A 162 5.05 -17.58 -15.33
C GLU A 162 4.46 -18.60 -16.27
N ASN A 163 5.28 -19.49 -16.84
CA ASN A 163 4.83 -20.51 -17.81
C ASN A 163 4.02 -19.90 -18.97
N ASN A 164 4.48 -18.77 -19.52
CA ASN A 164 3.80 -17.98 -20.55
C ASN A 164 2.43 -17.42 -20.17
N LEU A 165 2.05 -17.46 -18.88
CA LEU A 165 0.83 -16.85 -18.37
C LEU A 165 1.18 -15.56 -17.64
N LEU A 166 0.67 -14.45 -18.16
CA LEU A 166 0.59 -13.19 -17.45
C LEU A 166 -0.38 -13.36 -16.27
N LYS A 167 0.15 -13.19 -15.06
CA LYS A 167 -0.63 -13.07 -13.83
C LYS A 167 -0.47 -11.65 -13.31
N ALA A 168 -1.56 -11.00 -12.97
CA ALA A 168 -1.55 -9.65 -12.42
C ALA A 168 -2.54 -9.51 -11.26
N ASN A 169 -2.22 -8.59 -10.34
CA ASN A 169 -3.09 -8.16 -9.25
C ASN A 169 -2.92 -6.65 -9.01
N SER A 170 -3.72 -6.12 -8.09
CA SER A 170 -3.67 -4.72 -7.67
C SER A 170 -3.65 -4.65 -6.15
N GLU A 171 -2.98 -3.62 -5.61
CA GLU A 171 -2.96 -3.31 -4.18
C GLU A 171 -4.37 -3.06 -3.63
N PHE A 172 -5.26 -2.45 -4.43
CA PHE A 172 -6.66 -2.19 -4.09
C PHE A 172 -7.59 -2.96 -5.04
N PRO A 173 -8.09 -4.15 -4.64
CA PRO A 173 -9.03 -4.91 -5.45
C PRO A 173 -10.32 -4.12 -5.71
N GLY A 174 -10.64 -3.92 -6.99
CA GLY A 174 -11.68 -3.00 -7.44
C GLY A 174 -11.16 -1.99 -8.48
N LEU A 175 -9.85 -1.75 -8.50
CA LEU A 175 -9.18 -1.09 -9.63
C LEU A 175 -9.19 -2.03 -10.85
N GLU A 176 -9.49 -1.48 -12.02
CA GLU A 176 -9.40 -2.21 -13.28
C GLU A 176 -7.94 -2.29 -13.74
N ILE A 177 -7.47 -3.48 -14.07
CA ILE A 177 -6.16 -3.66 -14.70
C ILE A 177 -6.39 -3.76 -16.20
N ARG A 178 -5.82 -2.85 -16.98
CA ARG A 178 -5.84 -2.90 -18.45
C ARG A 178 -4.45 -3.20 -18.98
N TYR A 179 -4.37 -3.92 -20.10
CA TYR A 179 -3.08 -4.29 -20.70
C TYR A 179 -3.07 -4.16 -22.22
N THR A 180 -1.87 -4.10 -22.76
CA THR A 180 -1.59 -4.07 -24.20
C THR A 180 -0.45 -5.03 -24.52
N LEU A 181 -0.52 -5.61 -25.72
CA LEU A 181 0.49 -6.55 -26.23
C LEU A 181 1.22 -6.00 -27.46
N ASP A 182 0.86 -4.82 -27.94
CA ASP A 182 1.43 -4.17 -29.13
C ASP A 182 2.50 -3.12 -28.79
N GLY A 183 2.78 -2.92 -27.50
CA GLY A 183 3.74 -1.95 -27.00
C GLY A 183 3.17 -0.54 -26.76
N SER A 184 1.91 -0.28 -27.13
CA SER A 184 1.22 0.96 -26.77
C SER A 184 0.96 1.05 -25.27
N ASP A 185 0.78 2.25 -24.73
CA ASP A 185 0.41 2.40 -23.32
C ASP A 185 -1.07 2.07 -23.11
N PRO A 186 -1.44 1.29 -22.07
CA PRO A 186 -2.84 0.98 -21.80
C PRO A 186 -3.65 2.24 -21.50
N THR A 187 -4.87 2.25 -22.03
CA THR A 187 -5.91 3.26 -21.82
C THR A 187 -7.15 2.60 -21.20
N THR A 188 -8.15 3.38 -20.81
CA THR A 188 -9.46 2.87 -20.33
C THR A 188 -10.19 2.00 -21.37
N LYS A 189 -9.80 2.09 -22.65
CA LYS A 189 -10.36 1.28 -23.75
C LYS A 189 -9.54 0.04 -24.08
N SER A 190 -8.35 -0.11 -23.48
CA SER A 190 -7.50 -1.29 -23.67
C SER A 190 -8.13 -2.54 -23.05
N THR A 191 -7.61 -3.72 -23.40
CA THR A 191 -8.15 -5.00 -22.95
C THR A 191 -8.14 -5.10 -21.43
N LEU A 192 -9.29 -5.45 -20.85
CA LEU A 192 -9.44 -5.70 -19.41
C LEU A 192 -8.76 -7.01 -19.04
N TYR A 193 -7.95 -6.99 -17.98
CA TYR A 193 -7.40 -8.19 -17.37
C TYR A 193 -8.39 -8.74 -16.34
N GLU A 194 -8.99 -9.89 -16.65
CA GLU A 194 -9.96 -10.57 -15.76
C GLU A 194 -9.40 -11.86 -15.16
N LYS A 195 -8.46 -12.49 -15.87
CA LYS A 195 -7.87 -13.78 -15.52
C LYS A 195 -6.50 -13.93 -16.18
N PRO A 196 -5.66 -14.88 -15.75
CA PRO A 196 -4.37 -15.09 -16.37
C PRO A 196 -4.46 -15.27 -17.89
N VAL A 197 -3.59 -14.55 -18.62
CA VAL A 197 -3.62 -14.48 -20.09
C VAL A 197 -2.34 -15.09 -20.66
N LYS A 198 -2.46 -15.94 -21.67
CA LYS A 198 -1.28 -16.45 -22.39
C LYS A 198 -0.65 -15.34 -23.22
N VAL A 199 0.65 -15.15 -23.05
CA VAL A 199 1.42 -14.10 -23.73
C VAL A 199 2.69 -14.69 -24.35
N THR A 200 3.20 -14.02 -25.39
CA THR A 200 4.40 -14.43 -26.14
C THR A 200 5.36 -13.25 -26.36
N LYS A 201 5.10 -12.12 -25.69
CA LYS A 201 5.82 -10.86 -25.85
C LYS A 201 5.61 -9.99 -24.63
N ASN A 202 6.43 -8.95 -24.52
CA ASN A 202 6.35 -7.96 -23.45
C ASN A 202 4.93 -7.41 -23.31
N VAL A 203 4.52 -7.19 -22.07
CA VAL A 203 3.18 -6.71 -21.73
C VAL A 203 3.32 -5.38 -21.01
N LYS A 204 2.53 -4.39 -21.40
CA LYS A 204 2.32 -3.19 -20.60
C LYS A 204 0.99 -3.27 -19.88
N LEU A 205 0.98 -2.92 -18.60
CA LEU A 205 -0.22 -2.92 -17.75
C LEU A 205 -0.37 -1.57 -17.05
N ARG A 206 -1.61 -1.22 -16.71
CA ARG A 206 -1.96 -0.01 -15.96
C ARG A 206 -3.24 -0.24 -15.17
N CYS A 207 -3.30 0.27 -13.95
CA CYS A 207 -4.52 0.29 -13.15
C CYS A 207 -5.33 1.55 -13.47
N PHE A 208 -6.66 1.42 -13.44
CA PHE A 208 -7.62 2.51 -13.53
C PHE A 208 -8.62 2.42 -12.38
N ASP A 209 -8.96 3.56 -11.79
CA ASP A 209 -10.09 3.65 -10.88
C ASP A 209 -11.41 3.83 -11.65
N SER A 210 -12.54 3.87 -10.94
CA SER A 210 -13.86 4.05 -11.55
C SER A 210 -14.07 5.42 -12.19
N ALA A 211 -13.25 6.42 -11.84
CA ALA A 211 -13.29 7.76 -12.41
C ALA A 211 -12.41 7.88 -13.69
N GLY A 212 -11.62 6.85 -13.99
CA GLY A 212 -10.69 6.83 -15.11
C GLY A 212 -9.30 7.39 -14.79
N ASN A 213 -9.01 7.74 -13.52
CA ASN A 213 -7.64 8.07 -13.11
C ASN A 213 -6.78 6.82 -13.22
N SER A 214 -5.53 6.99 -13.58
CA SER A 214 -4.65 5.87 -13.92
C SER A 214 -3.35 5.87 -13.12
N SER A 215 -2.83 4.67 -12.88
CA SER A 215 -1.46 4.51 -12.36
C SER A 215 -0.40 4.86 -13.41
N ARG A 216 0.88 4.76 -13.02
CA ARG A 216 1.98 4.62 -14.01
C ARG A 216 1.85 3.29 -14.77
N VAL A 217 2.52 3.19 -15.92
CA VAL A 217 2.59 1.95 -16.71
C VAL A 217 3.62 1.00 -16.11
N SER A 218 3.20 -0.24 -15.86
CA SER A 218 4.08 -1.37 -15.53
C SER A 218 4.46 -2.11 -16.81
N LEU A 219 5.75 -2.25 -17.10
CA LEU A 219 6.26 -3.09 -18.20
C LEU A 219 6.73 -4.43 -17.64
N VAL A 220 6.14 -5.51 -18.10
CA VAL A 220 6.58 -6.88 -17.80
C VAL A 220 7.25 -7.43 -19.04
N LYS A 221 8.54 -7.76 -18.91
CA LYS A 221 9.30 -8.37 -20.01
C LYS A 221 8.93 -9.85 -20.11
N TYR A 222 8.76 -10.31 -21.34
CA TYR A 222 8.67 -11.73 -21.65
C TYR A 222 10.10 -12.25 -21.77
N GLU A 223 10.46 -13.16 -20.87
CA GLU A 223 11.77 -13.82 -20.83
C GLU A 223 11.68 -15.24 -21.37
#